data_AF-A0A7V6C6G8-F1
#
_entry.id   AF-A0A7V6C6G8-F1
#
_cell.length_a   1.000
_cell.length_b   1.000
_cell.length_c   1.000
_cell.angle_alpha   90.00
_cell.angle_beta   90.00
_cell.angle_gamma   90.00
#
_symmetry.space_group_name_H-M   'P 1'
#
loop_
_entity.id
_entity.type
_entity.pdbx_description
1 polymer ?
#
loop_
_entity_poly.entity_id
_entity_poly.type
_entity_poly.pdbx_seq_one_letter_code
_entity_poly.pdbx_strand_id
1 'polypeptide(L)'
;MIKSVQKWFRRYFSDPQVLILVFLLLTGFILIAWLGNMILPVLVAIVIAYHLDGIVTCLQRFHLPRNVSVIIVFVFFIALLIILIVILLPLLSKQIGQFIQELPAMISKGQKELMLLPERYPGFISQERINQMLTFVGSEIASIGQHILTLSLSSVKGLISVLVYLVLVPLLVFFFMKDKDLIFNWIKDLLPHNRGLATKVWHEANQQISNYIRGKIWEIIIVWAVSYLTFSLMGLRFAMIIALFVGLSVLIPYIGAAVMVIPIVLVAFLQWGLDAQFLYIIIAYGIIQALDGNLLAPLLLSEVVNLHPVAIIVAILIFGGFWEFWGLIFAIPLATLLHAVFKAWVGSISNQHSHPETTENTSA
;
A
#
# COMPACT_ATOMS: atom_id res chain seq x y z
N MET A 1 3.26 -11.80 -43.63
CA MET A 1 3.03 -11.07 -42.36
C MET A 1 1.57 -10.76 -42.09
N ILE A 2 0.83 -10.08 -42.97
CA ILE A 2 -0.59 -9.69 -42.74
C ILE A 2 -1.51 -10.89 -42.49
N LYS A 3 -1.36 -12.00 -43.22
CA LYS A 3 -2.13 -13.24 -42.98
C LYS A 3 -1.81 -13.90 -41.64
N SER A 4 -0.58 -13.81 -41.14
CA SER A 4 -0.20 -14.32 -39.81
C SER A 4 -0.72 -13.42 -38.70
N VAL A 5 -0.75 -12.09 -38.90
CA VAL A 5 -1.36 -11.12 -37.98
C VAL A 5 -2.89 -11.26 -37.98
N GLN A 6 -3.52 -11.52 -39.12
CA GLN A 6 -4.96 -11.81 -39.21
C GLN A 6 -5.32 -13.18 -38.61
N LYS A 7 -4.50 -14.22 -38.81
CA LYS A 7 -4.68 -15.51 -38.14
C LYS A 7 -4.48 -15.38 -36.64
N TRP A 8 -3.51 -14.58 -36.20
CA TRP A 8 -3.30 -14.22 -34.80
C TRP A 8 -4.52 -13.47 -34.26
N PHE A 9 -4.95 -12.39 -34.90
CA PHE A 9 -6.13 -11.60 -34.48
C PHE A 9 -7.41 -12.45 -34.42
N ARG A 10 -7.69 -13.27 -35.44
CA ARG A 10 -8.80 -14.24 -35.42
C ARG A 10 -8.58 -15.38 -34.42
N ARG A 11 -7.37 -15.70 -34.00
CA ARG A 11 -7.14 -16.76 -32.99
C ARG A 11 -7.26 -16.23 -31.56
N TYR A 12 -7.02 -14.94 -31.35
CA TYR A 12 -7.05 -14.29 -30.03
C TYR A 12 -8.36 -13.55 -29.71
N PHE A 13 -9.11 -13.12 -30.73
CA PHE A 13 -10.35 -12.32 -30.59
C PHE A 13 -11.60 -13.00 -31.18
N SER A 14 -11.60 -14.31 -31.46
CA SER A 14 -12.80 -14.98 -31.99
C SER A 14 -13.80 -15.41 -30.93
N ASP A 15 -13.45 -15.38 -29.65
CA ASP A 15 -14.43 -15.59 -28.58
C ASP A 15 -15.02 -14.23 -28.16
N PRO A 16 -16.31 -13.97 -28.42
CA PRO A 16 -16.97 -12.73 -28.03
C PRO A 16 -16.85 -12.45 -26.52
N GLN A 17 -16.69 -13.49 -25.69
CA GLN A 17 -16.61 -13.37 -24.24
C GLN A 17 -15.26 -12.81 -23.79
N VAL A 18 -14.18 -13.27 -24.42
CA VAL A 18 -12.84 -12.75 -24.22
C VAL A 18 -12.77 -11.29 -24.63
N LEU A 19 -13.38 -10.94 -25.77
CA LEU A 19 -13.48 -9.56 -26.25
C LEU A 19 -14.23 -8.66 -25.26
N ILE A 20 -15.38 -9.11 -24.74
CA ILE A 20 -16.17 -8.35 -23.76
C ILE A 20 -15.39 -8.19 -22.44
N LEU A 21 -14.73 -9.24 -21.96
CA LEU A 21 -13.92 -9.18 -20.74
C LEU A 21 -12.75 -8.20 -20.90
N VAL A 22 -11.98 -8.32 -21.98
CA VAL A 22 -10.86 -7.42 -22.30
C VAL A 22 -11.35 -5.99 -22.47
N PHE A 23 -12.47 -5.78 -23.15
CA PHE A 23 -13.08 -4.45 -23.29
C PHE A 23 -13.49 -3.88 -21.93
N LEU A 24 -14.24 -4.63 -21.11
CA LEU A 24 -14.67 -4.20 -19.77
C LEU A 24 -13.48 -3.85 -18.87
N LEU A 25 -12.38 -4.60 -18.97
CA LEU A 25 -11.18 -4.38 -18.18
C LEU A 25 -10.34 -3.22 -18.70
N LEU A 26 -10.22 -3.04 -20.01
CA LEU A 26 -9.57 -1.86 -20.58
C LEU A 26 -10.36 -0.60 -20.26
N THR A 27 -11.69 -0.62 -20.41
CA THR A 27 -12.56 0.49 -20.00
C THR A 27 -12.46 0.73 -18.50
N GLY A 28 -12.50 -0.31 -17.68
CA GLY A 28 -12.30 -0.22 -16.23
C GLY A 28 -10.96 0.40 -15.87
N PHE A 29 -9.87 -0.08 -16.46
CA PHE A 29 -8.51 0.45 -16.27
C PHE A 29 -8.40 1.92 -16.69
N ILE A 30 -8.97 2.29 -17.85
CA ILE A 30 -8.96 3.68 -18.33
C ILE A 30 -9.77 4.58 -17.38
N LEU A 31 -10.97 4.17 -16.97
CA LEU A 31 -11.79 4.92 -16.02
C LEU A 31 -11.07 5.10 -14.69
N ILE A 32 -10.44 4.03 -14.18
CA ILE A 32 -9.63 4.02 -12.98
C ILE A 32 -8.43 4.98 -13.13
N ALA A 33 -7.68 4.90 -14.23
CA ALA A 33 -6.54 5.79 -14.48
C ALA A 33 -6.96 7.27 -14.56
N TRP A 34 -8.11 7.57 -15.16
CA TRP A 34 -8.57 8.95 -15.39
C TRP A 34 -9.32 9.56 -14.18
N LEU A 35 -10.12 8.75 -13.48
CA LEU A 35 -10.95 9.18 -12.34
C LEU A 35 -10.38 8.77 -10.99
N GLY A 36 -9.16 8.24 -10.94
CA GLY A 36 -8.55 7.64 -9.75
C GLY A 36 -8.67 8.51 -8.50
N ASN A 37 -8.29 9.78 -8.61
CA ASN A 37 -8.36 10.73 -7.49
C ASN A 37 -9.79 10.98 -6.98
N MET A 38 -10.80 10.87 -7.85
CA MET A 38 -12.21 11.03 -7.49
C MET A 38 -12.82 9.75 -6.90
N ILE A 39 -12.41 8.58 -7.41
CA ILE A 39 -12.91 7.26 -6.97
C ILE A 39 -12.17 6.76 -5.73
N LEU A 40 -11.01 7.33 -5.43
CA LEU A 40 -10.17 6.94 -4.30
C LEU A 40 -10.90 6.72 -2.96
N PRO A 41 -11.75 7.64 -2.44
CA PRO A 41 -12.49 7.38 -1.21
C PRO A 41 -13.38 6.13 -1.29
N VAL A 42 -13.90 5.82 -2.47
CA VAL A 42 -14.66 4.61 -2.74
C VAL A 42 -13.76 3.39 -2.66
N LEU A 43 -12.56 3.42 -3.27
CA LEU A 43 -11.60 2.30 -3.19
C LEU A 43 -11.14 2.04 -1.76
N VAL A 44 -10.79 3.09 -1.02
CA VAL A 44 -10.40 3.00 0.39
C VAL A 44 -11.55 2.43 1.22
N ALA A 45 -12.77 2.90 1.00
CA ALA A 45 -13.95 2.37 1.69
C ALA A 45 -14.22 0.90 1.35
N ILE A 46 -14.06 0.48 0.09
CA ILE A 46 -14.19 -0.93 -0.31
C ILE A 46 -13.17 -1.78 0.45
N VAL A 47 -11.91 -1.37 0.50
CA VAL A 47 -10.83 -2.11 1.19
C VAL A 47 -11.13 -2.27 2.68
N ILE A 48 -11.53 -1.19 3.34
CA ILE A 48 -11.87 -1.20 4.77
C ILE A 48 -13.13 -2.06 5.00
N ALA A 49 -14.20 -1.84 4.25
CA ALA A 49 -15.44 -2.61 4.35
C ALA A 49 -15.18 -4.10 4.15
N TYR A 50 -14.32 -4.44 3.19
CA TYR A 50 -13.93 -5.81 2.91
C TYR A 50 -13.24 -6.47 4.10
N HIS A 51 -12.31 -5.76 4.75
CA HIS A 51 -11.63 -6.24 5.94
C HIS A 51 -12.61 -6.44 7.11
N LEU A 52 -13.48 -5.45 7.35
CA LEU A 52 -14.47 -5.48 8.42
C LEU A 52 -15.56 -6.53 8.20
N ASP A 53 -15.91 -6.85 6.96
CA ASP A 53 -16.89 -7.89 6.62
C ASP A 53 -16.43 -9.29 7.08
N GLY A 54 -15.12 -9.52 7.19
CA GLY A 54 -14.59 -10.73 7.84
C GLY A 54 -15.01 -10.84 9.32
N ILE A 55 -15.05 -9.71 10.04
CA ILE A 55 -15.52 -9.63 11.42
C ILE A 55 -17.05 -9.80 11.48
N VAL A 56 -17.79 -9.17 10.54
CA VAL A 56 -19.25 -9.34 10.42
C VAL A 56 -19.62 -10.81 10.23
N THR A 57 -18.91 -11.51 9.34
CA THR A 57 -19.13 -12.93 9.07
C THR A 57 -18.81 -13.79 10.30
N CYS A 58 -17.77 -13.42 11.08
CA CYS A 58 -17.46 -14.07 12.34
C CYS A 58 -18.61 -13.94 13.36
N LEU A 59 -19.19 -12.73 13.50
CA LEU A 59 -20.34 -12.48 14.38
C LEU A 59 -21.60 -13.23 13.93
N GLN A 60 -21.82 -13.40 12.62
CA GLN A 60 -22.93 -14.20 12.09
C GLN A 60 -22.84 -15.68 12.48
N ARG A 61 -21.63 -16.22 12.70
CA ARG A 61 -21.46 -17.60 13.22
C ARG A 61 -22.03 -17.77 14.63
N PHE A 62 -22.23 -16.68 15.37
CA PHE A 62 -22.92 -16.66 16.65
C PHE A 62 -24.44 -16.43 16.52
N HIS A 63 -25.03 -16.70 15.35
CA HIS A 63 -26.47 -16.56 15.06
C HIS A 63 -27.02 -15.12 15.08
N LEU A 64 -26.15 -14.09 15.01
CA LEU A 64 -26.58 -12.71 14.88
C LEU A 64 -27.03 -12.39 13.45
N PRO A 65 -28.17 -11.68 13.25
CA PRO A 65 -28.60 -11.27 11.92
C PRO A 65 -27.64 -10.25 11.33
N ARG A 66 -27.42 -10.31 10.01
CA ARG A 66 -26.42 -9.49 9.29
C ARG A 66 -26.45 -8.01 9.66
N ASN A 67 -27.63 -7.41 9.71
CA ASN A 67 -27.78 -5.99 10.03
C ASN A 67 -27.24 -5.63 11.41
N VAL A 68 -27.45 -6.49 12.41
CA VAL A 68 -26.94 -6.29 13.77
C VAL A 68 -25.42 -6.44 13.80
N SER A 69 -24.89 -7.48 13.15
CA SER A 69 -23.44 -7.69 13.03
C SER A 69 -22.75 -6.50 12.36
N VAL A 70 -23.33 -5.94 11.29
CA VAL A 70 -22.81 -4.76 10.61
C VAL A 70 -22.82 -3.54 11.52
N ILE A 71 -23.92 -3.28 12.25
CA ILE A 71 -24.00 -2.15 13.18
C ILE A 71 -22.95 -2.27 14.29
N ILE A 72 -22.79 -3.46 14.89
CA ILE A 72 -21.80 -3.69 15.95
C ILE A 72 -20.38 -3.41 15.43
N VAL A 73 -20.01 -4.01 14.29
CA VAL A 73 -18.68 -3.83 13.70
C VAL A 73 -18.46 -2.38 13.28
N PHE A 74 -19.48 -1.71 12.73
CA PHE A 74 -19.38 -0.32 12.34
C PHE A 74 -19.21 0.62 13.53
N VAL A 75 -19.96 0.42 14.62
CA VAL A 75 -19.79 1.19 15.87
C VAL A 75 -18.39 0.98 16.44
N PHE A 76 -17.90 -0.27 16.46
CA PHE A 76 -16.52 -0.56 16.87
C PHE A 76 -15.50 0.14 15.98
N PHE A 77 -15.70 0.10 14.65
CA PHE A 77 -14.84 0.79 13.69
C PHE A 77 -14.81 2.31 13.91
N ILE A 78 -15.97 2.95 14.11
CA ILE A 78 -16.06 4.38 14.43
C ILE A 78 -15.38 4.69 15.76
N ALA A 79 -15.59 3.87 16.79
CA ALA A 79 -14.94 4.04 18.09
C ALA A 79 -13.41 3.95 17.96
N LEU A 80 -12.90 2.95 17.22
CA LEU A 80 -11.48 2.80 16.93
C LEU A 80 -10.92 4.01 16.16
N LEU A 81 -11.65 4.50 15.16
CA LEU A 81 -11.27 5.67 14.37
C LEU A 81 -11.19 6.93 15.26
N ILE A 82 -12.18 7.14 16.13
CA ILE A 82 -12.17 8.25 17.10
C ILE A 82 -10.99 8.12 18.06
N ILE A 83 -10.72 6.93 18.60
CA ILE A 83 -9.56 6.68 19.48
C ILE A 83 -8.25 7.02 18.76
N LEU A 84 -8.11 6.57 17.51
CA LEU A 84 -6.94 6.86 16.70
C LEU A 84 -6.77 8.38 16.51
N ILE A 85 -7.84 9.09 16.16
CA ILE A 85 -7.77 10.54 15.94
C ILE A 85 -7.51 11.31 17.24
N VAL A 86 -8.15 10.93 18.35
CA VAL A 86 -8.05 11.68 19.61
C VAL A 86 -6.73 11.39 20.34
N ILE A 87 -6.15 10.19 20.19
CA ILE A 87 -4.92 9.81 20.90
C ILE A 87 -3.70 9.89 19.99
N LEU A 88 -3.74 9.22 18.83
CA LEU A 88 -2.55 9.13 17.97
C LEU A 88 -2.23 10.47 17.33
N LEU A 89 -3.23 11.21 16.83
CA LEU A 89 -2.97 12.45 16.10
C LEU A 89 -2.33 13.54 16.98
N PRO A 90 -2.78 13.80 18.23
CA PRO A 90 -2.08 14.72 19.12
C PRO A 90 -0.68 14.25 19.51
N LEU A 91 -0.49 12.94 19.71
CA LEU A 91 0.82 12.37 20.02
C LEU A 91 1.81 12.61 18.88
N LEU A 92 1.39 12.36 17.64
CA LEU A 92 2.18 12.62 16.45
C LEU A 92 2.43 14.11 16.25
N SER A 93 1.41 14.95 16.42
CA SER A 93 1.54 16.41 16.32
C SER A 93 2.56 16.95 17.32
N LYS A 94 2.54 16.46 18.57
CA LYS A 94 3.54 16.83 19.58
C LYS A 94 4.94 16.40 19.18
N GLN A 95 5.12 15.18 18.66
CA GLN A 95 6.43 14.69 18.22
C GLN A 95 6.97 15.46 17.02
N ILE A 96 6.13 15.80 16.05
CA ILE A 96 6.50 16.64 14.90
C ILE A 96 6.89 18.04 15.39
N GLY A 97 6.10 18.64 16.28
CA GLY A 97 6.40 19.95 16.87
C GLY A 97 7.73 19.95 17.63
N GLN A 98 7.98 18.92 18.44
CA GLN A 98 9.25 18.74 19.14
C GLN A 98 10.41 18.55 18.16
N PHE A 99 10.24 17.72 17.12
CA PHE A 99 11.26 17.52 16.10
C PHE A 99 11.64 18.85 15.44
N ILE A 100 10.66 19.63 14.99
CA ILE A 100 10.91 20.93 14.35
C ILE A 100 11.64 21.90 15.28
N GLN A 101 11.26 21.95 16.56
CA GLN A 101 11.89 22.84 17.56
C GLN A 101 13.32 22.42 17.90
N GLU A 102 13.59 21.11 17.96
CA GLU A 102 14.88 20.55 18.38
C GLU A 102 15.84 20.34 17.20
N LEU A 103 15.33 20.31 15.97
CA LEU A 103 16.10 20.07 14.76
C LEU A 103 17.30 21.02 14.61
N PRO A 104 17.20 22.34 14.81
CA PRO A 104 18.35 23.23 14.73
C PRO A 104 19.47 22.86 15.72
N ALA A 105 19.11 22.56 16.97
CA ALA A 105 20.06 22.16 18.00
C ALA A 105 20.69 20.79 17.69
N MET A 106 19.91 19.85 17.18
CA MET A 106 20.37 18.54 16.73
C MET A 106 21.38 18.66 15.59
N ILE A 107 21.11 19.51 14.59
CA ILE A 107 22.05 19.82 13.50
C ILE A 107 23.34 20.42 14.06
N SER A 108 23.25 21.43 14.93
CA SER A 108 24.45 22.06 15.51
C SER A 108 25.31 21.06 16.30
N LYS A 109 24.68 20.08 16.96
CA LYS A 109 25.41 18.98 17.63
C LYS A 109 26.09 18.06 16.60
N GLY A 110 25.36 17.63 15.57
CA GLY A 110 25.92 16.80 14.50
C GLY A 110 27.05 17.50 13.73
N GLN A 111 26.95 18.81 13.52
CA GLN A 111 27.99 19.65 12.94
C GLN A 111 29.29 19.59 13.75
N LYS A 112 29.20 19.72 15.07
CA LYS A 112 30.36 19.63 15.97
C LYS A 112 31.02 18.25 15.89
N GLU A 113 30.24 17.18 15.93
CA GLU A 113 30.76 15.81 15.79
C GLU A 113 31.45 15.58 14.44
N LEU A 114 30.86 16.08 13.35
CA LEU A 114 31.47 16.00 12.02
C LEU A 114 32.79 16.78 11.92
N MET A 115 32.89 17.94 12.57
CA MET A 115 34.12 18.74 12.57
C MET A 115 35.28 18.09 13.34
N LEU A 116 35.02 17.07 14.16
CA LEU A 116 36.06 16.27 14.82
C LEU A 116 36.62 15.15 13.91
N LEU A 117 35.93 14.82 12.80
CA LEU A 117 36.35 13.75 11.89
C LEU A 117 37.61 14.06 11.07
N PRO A 118 37.85 15.29 10.58
CA PRO A 118 39.11 15.64 9.91
C PRO A 118 40.32 15.52 10.83
N GLU A 119 40.16 15.78 12.13
CA GLU A 119 41.22 15.60 13.12
C GLU A 119 41.50 14.10 13.37
N ARG A 120 40.45 13.27 13.36
CA ARG A 120 40.56 11.81 13.60
C ARG A 120 40.93 11.00 12.35
N TYR A 121 40.60 11.49 11.14
CA TYR A 121 40.83 10.83 9.85
C TYR A 121 41.29 11.80 8.74
N PRO A 122 42.45 12.48 8.90
CA PRO A 122 42.90 13.56 8.03
C PRO A 122 43.15 13.18 6.56
N GLY A 123 43.25 11.89 6.23
CA GLY A 123 43.44 11.39 4.85
C GLY A 123 42.16 11.03 4.09
N PHE A 124 41.02 10.88 4.77
CA PHE A 124 39.76 10.42 4.15
C PHE A 124 38.66 11.49 4.14
N ILE A 125 38.71 12.46 5.06
CA ILE A 125 37.65 13.47 5.26
C ILE A 125 38.29 14.86 5.34
N SER A 126 38.00 15.72 4.35
CA SER A 126 38.43 17.12 4.36
C SER A 126 37.37 18.03 4.99
N GLN A 127 37.82 19.06 5.70
CA GLN A 127 36.93 20.05 6.33
C GLN A 127 36.04 20.78 5.31
N GLU A 128 36.54 20.97 4.10
CA GLU A 128 35.79 21.56 2.98
C GLU A 128 34.58 20.70 2.57
N ARG A 129 34.74 19.36 2.48
CA ARG A 129 33.61 18.45 2.16
C ARG A 129 32.54 18.49 3.25
N ILE A 130 32.95 18.56 4.52
CA ILE A 130 32.01 18.68 5.63
C ILE A 130 31.24 20.00 5.54
N ASN A 131 31.93 21.13 5.32
CA ASN A 131 31.27 22.43 5.21
C ASN A 131 30.27 22.48 4.04
N GLN A 132 30.62 21.91 2.89
CA GLN A 132 29.71 21.80 1.74
C GLN A 132 28.48 20.94 2.06
N MET A 133 28.68 19.78 2.69
CA MET A 133 27.59 18.90 3.11
C MET A 133 26.67 19.56 4.13
N LEU A 134 27.24 20.26 5.11
CA LEU A 134 26.48 20.99 6.12
C LEU A 134 25.67 22.14 5.53
N THR A 135 26.24 22.85 4.55
CA THR A 135 25.53 23.92 3.84
C THR A 135 24.35 23.36 3.04
N PHE A 136 24.57 22.25 2.30
CA PHE A 136 23.52 21.56 1.55
C PHE A 136 22.39 21.05 2.45
N VAL A 137 22.74 20.36 3.55
CA VAL A 137 21.75 19.88 4.53
C VAL A 137 20.98 21.04 5.17
N GLY A 138 21.67 22.13 5.51
CA GLY A 138 21.06 23.33 6.07
C GLY A 138 20.05 23.99 5.11
N SER A 139 20.39 24.11 3.82
CA SER A 139 19.50 24.68 2.81
C SER A 139 18.28 23.81 2.54
N GLU A 140 18.45 22.49 2.47
CA GLU A 140 17.33 21.56 2.27
C GLU A 140 16.38 21.57 3.47
N ILE A 141 16.90 21.61 4.70
CA ILE A 141 16.08 21.69 5.91
C ILE A 141 15.30 23.01 5.95
N ALA A 142 15.92 24.13 5.57
CA ALA A 142 15.24 25.41 5.46
C ALA A 142 14.11 25.38 4.40
N SER A 143 14.37 24.76 3.25
CA SER A 143 13.37 24.56 2.18
C SER A 143 12.20 23.70 2.67
N ILE A 144 12.46 22.58 3.35
CA ILE A 144 11.42 21.72 3.93
C ILE A 144 10.59 22.51 4.96
N GLY A 145 11.24 23.31 5.82
CA GLY A 145 10.56 24.17 6.80
C GLY A 145 9.63 25.18 6.13
N GLN A 146 10.06 25.81 5.03
CA GLN A 146 9.23 26.74 4.25
C GLN A 146 8.04 26.03 3.59
N HIS A 147 8.23 24.83 3.05
CA HIS A 147 7.15 24.03 2.48
C HIS A 147 6.10 23.65 3.53
N ILE A 148 6.53 23.20 4.72
CA ILE A 148 5.63 22.87 5.83
C ILE A 148 4.81 24.10 6.25
N LEU A 149 5.44 25.27 6.36
CA LEU A 149 4.75 26.52 6.69
C LEU A 149 3.72 26.91 5.61
N THR A 150 4.07 26.73 4.34
CA THR A 150 3.18 27.02 3.20
C THR A 150 1.99 26.05 3.13
N LEU A 151 2.21 24.77 3.48
CA LEU A 151 1.15 23.78 3.65
C LEU A 151 0.20 24.15 4.80
N SER A 152 0.74 24.67 5.91
CA SER A 152 -0.05 25.18 7.04
C SER A 152 -0.94 26.38 6.62
N LEU A 153 -0.43 27.29 5.80
CA LEU A 153 -1.18 28.46 5.33
C LEU A 153 -2.22 28.13 4.24
N SER A 154 -2.01 27.08 3.45
CA SER A 154 -2.98 26.57 2.46
C SER A 154 -4.02 25.60 3.04
N SER A 155 -3.97 25.37 4.36
CA SER A 155 -4.71 24.31 5.07
C SER A 155 -6.23 24.42 5.02
N VAL A 156 -6.82 25.59 4.75
CA VAL A 156 -8.30 25.71 4.73
C VAL A 156 -8.93 24.82 3.66
N LYS A 157 -8.34 24.74 2.46
CA LYS A 157 -8.83 23.84 1.40
C LYS A 157 -8.55 22.37 1.72
N GLY A 158 -7.40 22.08 2.34
CA GLY A 158 -7.04 20.72 2.76
C GLY A 158 -7.95 20.18 3.88
N LEU A 159 -8.32 21.03 4.84
CA LEU A 159 -9.21 20.68 5.96
C LEU A 159 -10.60 20.30 5.46
N ILE A 160 -11.15 21.03 4.49
CA ILE A 160 -12.46 20.69 3.90
C ILE A 160 -12.40 19.30 3.25
N SER A 161 -11.36 19.03 2.45
CA SER A 161 -11.19 17.71 1.82
C SER A 161 -11.05 16.59 2.86
N VAL A 162 -10.26 16.80 3.92
CA VAL A 162 -10.11 15.83 5.01
C VAL A 162 -11.43 15.60 5.73
N LEU A 163 -12.21 16.65 6.02
CA LEU A 163 -13.53 16.51 6.64
C LEU A 163 -14.51 15.75 5.75
N VAL A 164 -14.50 16.03 4.45
CA VAL A 164 -15.30 15.28 3.47
C VAL A 164 -14.90 13.81 3.50
N TYR A 165 -13.60 13.48 3.48
CA TYR A 165 -13.15 12.09 3.57
C TYR A 165 -13.52 11.42 4.89
N LEU A 166 -13.41 12.14 6.01
CA LEU A 166 -13.68 11.63 7.34
C LEU A 166 -15.17 11.31 7.56
N VAL A 167 -16.07 11.93 6.79
CA VAL A 167 -17.51 11.60 6.79
C VAL A 167 -17.85 10.60 5.69
N LEU A 168 -17.35 10.82 4.48
CA LEU A 168 -17.72 10.03 3.30
C LEU A 168 -17.19 8.60 3.37
N VAL A 169 -15.92 8.40 3.77
CA VAL A 169 -15.32 7.06 3.80
C VAL A 169 -16.05 6.16 4.80
N PRO A 170 -16.30 6.55 6.07
CA PRO A 170 -17.06 5.71 6.99
C PRO A 170 -18.50 5.44 6.51
N LEU A 171 -19.15 6.42 5.89
CA LEU A 171 -20.47 6.23 5.30
C LEU A 171 -20.45 5.16 4.20
N LEU A 172 -19.49 5.24 3.29
CA LEU A 172 -19.31 4.24 2.23
C LEU A 172 -18.97 2.86 2.81
N VAL A 173 -18.12 2.80 3.85
CA VAL A 173 -17.80 1.54 4.54
C VAL A 173 -19.06 0.89 5.09
N PHE A 174 -19.92 1.67 5.75
CA PHE A 174 -21.19 1.17 6.29
C PHE A 174 -22.07 0.56 5.20
N PHE A 175 -22.30 1.30 4.10
CA PHE A 175 -23.13 0.80 3.00
C PHE A 175 -22.51 -0.41 2.29
N PHE A 176 -21.19 -0.43 2.09
CA PHE A 176 -20.51 -1.58 1.49
C PHE A 176 -20.56 -2.84 2.36
N MET A 177 -20.55 -2.71 3.69
CA MET A 177 -20.73 -3.85 4.60
C MET A 177 -22.19 -4.31 4.64
N LYS A 178 -23.13 -3.36 4.74
CA LYS A 178 -24.56 -3.61 4.88
C LYS A 178 -25.15 -4.23 3.61
N ASP A 179 -24.94 -3.59 2.48
CA ASP A 179 -25.61 -3.88 1.21
C ASP A 179 -24.73 -4.70 0.25
N LYS A 180 -23.68 -5.35 0.76
CA LYS A 180 -22.74 -6.17 -0.02
C LYS A 180 -23.44 -7.11 -1.02
N ASP A 181 -24.47 -7.84 -0.58
CA ASP A 181 -25.14 -8.82 -1.44
C ASP A 181 -25.93 -8.13 -2.56
N LEU A 182 -26.57 -6.99 -2.26
CA LEU A 182 -27.30 -6.18 -3.24
C LEU A 182 -26.35 -5.59 -4.27
N ILE A 183 -25.24 -4.99 -3.82
CA ILE A 183 -24.20 -4.41 -4.68
C ILE A 183 -23.58 -5.51 -5.55
N PHE A 184 -23.31 -6.68 -4.97
CA PHE A 184 -22.71 -7.78 -5.71
C PHE A 184 -23.66 -8.34 -6.77
N ASN A 185 -24.95 -8.45 -6.47
CA ASN A 185 -25.94 -8.88 -7.46
C ASN A 185 -26.13 -7.83 -8.57
N TRP A 186 -26.14 -6.54 -8.23
CA TRP A 186 -26.19 -5.46 -9.21
C TRP A 186 -24.99 -5.47 -10.17
N ILE A 187 -23.77 -5.72 -9.65
CA ILE A 187 -22.56 -5.87 -10.47
C ILE A 187 -22.64 -7.13 -11.35
N LYS A 188 -23.22 -8.22 -10.86
CA LYS A 188 -23.43 -9.44 -11.67
C LYS A 188 -24.35 -9.20 -12.85
N ASP A 189 -25.38 -8.37 -12.68
CA ASP A 189 -26.36 -8.09 -13.74
C ASP A 189 -25.74 -7.24 -14.87
N LEU A 190 -24.64 -6.53 -14.59
CA LEU A 190 -23.84 -5.80 -15.58
C LEU A 190 -22.90 -6.72 -16.39
N LEU A 191 -22.69 -7.98 -15.97
CA LEU A 191 -21.80 -8.93 -16.64
C LEU A 191 -22.55 -9.80 -17.66
N PRO A 192 -21.93 -10.18 -18.81
CA PRO A 192 -22.56 -11.03 -19.81
C PRO A 192 -22.91 -12.42 -19.25
N HIS A 193 -24.03 -12.99 -19.74
CA HIS A 193 -24.72 -14.17 -19.19
C HIS A 193 -23.95 -15.50 -19.24
N ASN A 194 -22.76 -15.59 -19.84
CA ASN A 194 -21.96 -16.82 -19.87
C ASN A 194 -20.98 -16.89 -18.70
N ARG A 195 -21.43 -17.61 -17.66
CA ARG A 195 -21.06 -17.40 -16.25
C ARG A 195 -19.77 -18.08 -15.79
N GLY A 196 -19.26 -19.07 -16.52
CA GLY A 196 -18.20 -19.95 -16.02
C GLY A 196 -16.86 -19.24 -15.77
N LEU A 197 -16.36 -18.54 -16.78
CA LEU A 197 -15.02 -17.93 -16.72
C LEU A 197 -15.00 -16.68 -15.83
N ALA A 198 -15.98 -15.77 -16.01
CA ALA A 198 -16.06 -14.53 -15.24
C ALA A 198 -16.27 -14.78 -13.74
N THR A 199 -17.11 -15.76 -13.37
CA THR A 199 -17.33 -16.11 -11.95
C THR A 199 -16.08 -16.72 -11.33
N LYS A 200 -15.33 -17.55 -12.08
CA LYS A 200 -14.09 -18.15 -11.61
C LYS A 200 -13.00 -17.08 -11.39
N VAL A 201 -12.79 -16.20 -12.37
CA VAL A 201 -11.84 -15.07 -12.25
C VAL A 201 -12.23 -14.15 -11.09
N TRP A 202 -13.53 -13.86 -10.94
CA TRP A 202 -14.01 -13.07 -9.81
C TRP A 202 -13.71 -13.72 -8.47
N HIS A 203 -13.98 -15.03 -8.32
CA HIS A 203 -13.76 -15.73 -7.06
C HIS A 203 -12.26 -15.75 -6.68
N GLU A 204 -11.39 -16.06 -7.65
CA GLU A 204 -9.94 -16.04 -7.47
C GLU A 204 -9.42 -14.63 -7.12
N ALA A 205 -9.85 -13.60 -7.86
CA ALA A 205 -9.47 -12.21 -7.60
C ALA A 205 -9.94 -11.72 -6.22
N ASN A 206 -11.20 -12.02 -5.87
CA ASN A 206 -11.77 -11.67 -4.59
C ASN A 206 -11.00 -12.31 -3.42
N GLN A 207 -10.65 -13.59 -3.52
CA GLN A 207 -9.87 -14.29 -2.50
C GLN A 207 -8.44 -13.73 -2.38
N GLN A 208 -7.78 -13.42 -3.51
CA GLN A 208 -6.43 -12.86 -3.50
C GLN A 208 -6.41 -11.45 -2.89
N ILE A 209 -7.33 -10.57 -3.30
CA ILE A 209 -7.44 -9.21 -2.75
C ILE A 209 -7.74 -9.26 -1.25
N SER A 210 -8.65 -10.15 -0.84
CA SER A 210 -8.97 -10.40 0.57
C SER A 210 -7.75 -10.75 1.40
N ASN A 211 -7.01 -11.77 0.96
CA ASN A 211 -5.85 -12.26 1.68
C ASN A 211 -4.73 -11.22 1.68
N TYR A 212 -4.55 -10.47 0.58
CA TYR A 212 -3.60 -9.36 0.50
C TYR A 212 -3.88 -8.28 1.55
N ILE A 213 -5.11 -7.76 1.57
CA ILE A 213 -5.49 -6.66 2.46
C ILE A 213 -5.35 -7.10 3.93
N ARG A 214 -5.82 -8.31 4.26
CA ARG A 214 -5.69 -8.85 5.62
C ARG A 214 -4.23 -9.05 6.02
N GLY A 215 -3.43 -9.65 5.15
CA GLY A 215 -2.00 -9.84 5.37
C GLY A 215 -1.30 -8.51 5.62
N LYS A 216 -1.51 -7.52 4.76
CA LYS A 216 -0.88 -6.20 4.87
C LYS A 216 -1.25 -5.44 6.13
N ILE A 217 -2.52 -5.49 6.56
CA ILE A 217 -2.92 -4.84 7.82
C ILE A 217 -2.18 -5.44 9.01
N TRP A 218 -2.09 -6.77 9.08
CA TRP A 218 -1.33 -7.45 10.15
C TRP A 218 0.16 -7.15 10.06
N GLU A 219 0.74 -7.16 8.87
CA GLU A 219 2.15 -6.83 8.61
C GLU A 219 2.48 -5.42 9.14
N ILE A 220 1.67 -4.41 8.78
CA ILE A 220 1.84 -3.02 9.25
C ILE A 220 1.81 -2.94 10.78
N ILE A 221 0.82 -3.58 11.41
CA ILE A 221 0.65 -3.53 12.87
C ILE A 221 1.84 -4.19 13.57
N ILE A 222 2.26 -5.37 13.10
CA ILE A 222 3.36 -6.13 13.70
C ILE A 222 4.67 -5.37 13.53
N VAL A 223 4.99 -4.91 12.32
CA VAL A 223 6.24 -4.17 12.03
C VAL A 223 6.27 -2.84 12.79
N TRP A 224 5.15 -2.10 12.84
CA TRP A 224 5.02 -0.89 13.66
C TRP A 224 5.28 -1.19 15.14
N ALA A 225 4.61 -2.19 15.71
CA ALA A 225 4.72 -2.50 17.13
C ALA A 225 6.14 -2.96 17.51
N VAL A 226 6.73 -3.85 16.71
CA VAL A 226 8.10 -4.36 16.94
C VAL A 226 9.11 -3.23 16.81
N SER A 227 8.98 -2.38 15.78
CA SER A 227 9.86 -1.22 15.59
C SER A 227 9.71 -0.21 16.71
N TYR A 228 8.48 0.09 17.14
CA TYR A 228 8.23 1.02 18.24
C TYR A 228 8.83 0.53 19.54
N LEU A 229 8.58 -0.74 19.89
CA LEU A 229 9.17 -1.35 21.09
C LEU A 229 10.69 -1.31 21.02
N THR A 230 11.28 -1.68 19.88
CA THR A 230 12.73 -1.72 19.70
C THR A 230 13.35 -0.33 19.82
N PHE A 231 12.86 0.65 19.07
CA PHE A 231 13.36 2.02 19.08
C PHE A 231 13.14 2.70 20.43
N SER A 232 12.02 2.43 21.09
CA SER A 232 11.73 2.95 22.43
C SER A 232 12.67 2.36 23.48
N LEU A 233 12.93 1.04 23.44
CA LEU A 233 13.87 0.39 24.36
C LEU A 233 15.31 0.89 24.17
N MET A 234 15.69 1.22 22.94
CA MET A 234 16.99 1.81 22.62
C MET A 234 17.07 3.30 22.93
N GLY A 235 15.96 3.95 23.33
CA GLY A 235 15.93 5.37 23.64
C GLY A 235 16.05 6.29 22.43
N LEU A 236 15.66 5.84 21.23
CA LEU A 236 15.65 6.69 20.04
C LEU A 236 14.58 7.78 20.19
N ARG A 237 14.96 9.04 19.96
CA ARG A 237 13.99 10.15 19.94
C ARG A 237 13.01 9.96 18.79
N PHE A 238 11.76 10.35 19.02
CA PHE A 238 10.70 10.22 18.02
C PHE A 238 10.44 8.76 17.59
N ALA A 239 10.76 7.79 18.46
CA ALA A 239 10.59 6.35 18.19
C ALA A 239 9.18 6.01 17.68
N MET A 240 8.13 6.61 18.24
CA MET A 240 6.74 6.34 17.83
C MET A 240 6.45 6.77 16.39
N ILE A 241 6.77 8.01 16.01
CA ILE A 241 6.51 8.49 14.64
C ILE A 241 7.39 7.77 13.62
N ILE A 242 8.66 7.52 13.95
CA ILE A 242 9.58 6.78 13.09
C ILE A 242 9.05 5.35 12.89
N ALA A 243 8.72 4.65 13.98
CA ALA A 243 8.16 3.30 13.91
C ALA A 243 6.83 3.24 13.15
N LEU A 244 5.97 4.27 13.28
CA LEU A 244 4.72 4.36 12.53
C LEU A 244 5.00 4.40 11.03
N PHE A 245 5.94 5.25 10.60
CA PHE A 245 6.34 5.29 9.20
C PHE A 245 7.06 4.00 8.76
N VAL A 246 7.82 3.32 9.63
CA VAL A 246 8.38 2.00 9.32
C VAL A 246 7.26 0.99 9.04
N GLY A 247 6.25 0.90 9.92
CA GLY A 247 5.10 0.03 9.70
C GLY A 247 4.33 0.38 8.43
N LEU A 248 4.04 1.66 8.17
CA LEU A 248 3.36 2.11 6.95
C LEU A 248 4.18 1.86 5.69
N SER A 249 5.51 1.92 5.78
CA SER A 249 6.41 1.75 4.63
C SER A 249 6.30 0.37 3.99
N VAL A 250 5.86 -0.63 4.76
CA VAL A 250 5.60 -2.01 4.31
C VAL A 250 4.54 -2.08 3.20
N LEU A 251 3.70 -1.06 3.05
CA LEU A 251 2.76 -0.92 1.93
C LEU A 251 3.46 -0.82 0.57
N ILE A 252 4.72 -0.36 0.54
CA ILE A 252 5.50 -0.16 -0.67
C ILE A 252 6.70 -1.13 -0.64
N PRO A 253 6.58 -2.32 -1.26
CA PRO A 253 7.61 -3.34 -1.24
C PRO A 253 8.98 -2.80 -1.69
N TYR A 254 10.05 -3.21 -1.01
CA TYR A 254 11.44 -2.84 -1.24
C TYR A 254 11.76 -1.36 -1.02
N ILE A 255 10.99 -0.45 -1.63
CA ILE A 255 11.22 0.99 -1.59
C ILE A 255 10.92 1.54 -0.18
N GLY A 256 9.82 1.10 0.45
CA GLY A 256 9.45 1.60 1.77
C GLY A 256 10.54 1.37 2.82
N ALA A 257 11.07 0.15 2.88
CA ALA A 257 12.18 -0.22 3.74
C ALA A 257 13.44 0.62 3.47
N ALA A 258 13.77 0.88 2.21
CA ALA A 258 14.92 1.70 1.83
C ALA A 258 14.74 3.17 2.24
N VAL A 259 13.56 3.75 2.00
CA VAL A 259 13.24 5.14 2.34
C VAL A 259 13.35 5.37 3.85
N MET A 260 12.90 4.40 4.66
CA MET A 260 12.91 4.53 6.12
C MET A 260 14.30 4.46 6.76
N VAL A 261 15.33 4.02 6.04
CA VAL A 261 16.72 4.14 6.49
C VAL A 261 17.07 5.61 6.75
N ILE A 262 16.59 6.53 5.90
CA ILE A 262 16.95 7.95 5.95
C ILE A 262 16.56 8.59 7.30
N PRO A 263 15.27 8.61 7.72
CA PRO A 263 14.90 9.23 8.99
C PRO A 263 15.51 8.51 10.20
N ILE A 264 15.68 7.18 10.15
CA ILE A 264 16.30 6.42 11.26
C ILE A 264 17.77 6.83 11.43
N VAL A 265 18.55 6.78 10.35
CA VAL A 265 19.97 7.15 10.35
C VAL A 265 20.14 8.62 10.73
N LEU A 266 19.32 9.52 10.17
CA LEU A 266 19.39 10.95 10.46
C LEU A 266 19.16 11.22 11.95
N VAL A 267 18.07 10.72 12.52
CA VAL A 267 17.75 10.97 13.93
C VAL A 267 18.77 10.32 14.85
N ALA A 268 19.18 9.08 14.57
CA ALA A 268 20.18 8.38 15.37
C ALA A 268 21.54 9.09 15.34
N PHE A 269 22.00 9.52 14.16
CA PHE A 269 23.26 10.24 13.99
C PHE A 269 23.23 11.58 14.71
N LEU A 270 22.17 12.36 14.56
CA LEU A 270 22.06 13.66 15.24
C LEU A 270 21.92 13.52 16.76
N GLN A 271 21.39 12.39 17.24
CA GLN A 271 21.24 12.10 18.67
C GLN A 271 22.55 11.62 19.30
N TRP A 272 23.18 10.59 18.73
CA TRP A 272 24.30 9.86 19.32
C TRP A 272 25.63 10.01 18.57
N GLY A 273 25.67 10.68 17.41
CA GLY A 273 26.87 10.75 16.57
C GLY A 273 27.22 9.38 16.00
N LEU A 274 28.52 9.07 15.92
CA LEU A 274 29.05 7.76 15.50
C LEU A 274 29.33 6.82 16.68
N ASP A 275 28.64 7.00 17.82
CA ASP A 275 28.77 6.11 18.97
C ASP A 275 28.12 4.72 18.71
N ALA A 276 28.38 3.75 19.57
CA ALA A 276 27.93 2.37 19.40
C ALA A 276 26.41 2.23 19.24
N GLN A 277 25.61 3.10 19.89
CA GLN A 277 24.13 3.06 19.81
C GLN A 277 23.63 3.38 18.38
N PHE A 278 24.35 4.23 17.64
CA PHE A 278 24.06 4.49 16.22
C PHE A 278 24.18 3.22 15.39
N LEU A 279 25.26 2.45 15.59
CA LEU A 279 25.44 1.20 14.87
C LEU A 279 24.40 0.15 15.32
N TYR A 280 24.13 0.06 16.62
CA TYR A 280 23.15 -0.89 17.15
C TYR A 280 21.76 -0.66 16.58
N ILE A 281 21.32 0.59 16.40
CA ILE A 281 19.96 0.83 15.89
C ILE A 281 19.84 0.54 14.40
N ILE A 282 20.91 0.76 13.62
CA ILE A 282 20.96 0.36 12.21
C ILE A 282 20.90 -1.16 12.09
N ILE A 283 21.65 -1.88 12.94
CA ILE A 283 21.61 -3.35 12.98
C ILE A 283 20.22 -3.83 13.40
N ALA A 284 19.63 -3.24 14.44
CA ALA A 284 18.29 -3.59 14.90
C ALA A 284 17.24 -3.37 13.80
N TYR A 285 17.29 -2.25 13.10
CA TYR A 285 16.43 -2.00 11.93
C TYR A 285 16.67 -3.02 10.81
N GLY A 286 17.93 -3.33 10.51
CA GLY A 286 18.29 -4.36 9.53
C GLY A 286 17.73 -5.74 9.89
N ILE A 287 17.75 -6.11 11.17
CA ILE A 287 17.14 -7.36 11.68
C ILE A 287 15.62 -7.32 11.51
N ILE A 288 14.96 -6.21 11.85
CA ILE A 288 13.51 -6.05 11.67
C ILE A 288 13.16 -6.24 10.19
N GLN A 289 13.88 -5.60 9.27
CA GLN A 289 13.64 -5.73 7.83
C GLN A 289 13.95 -7.13 7.29
N ALA A 290 14.98 -7.79 7.83
CA ALA A 290 15.30 -9.16 7.46
C ALA A 290 14.21 -10.14 7.92
N LEU A 291 13.67 -9.96 9.13
CA LEU A 291 12.55 -10.75 9.62
C LEU A 291 11.26 -10.44 8.85
N ASP A 292 11.02 -9.18 8.53
CA ASP A 292 9.86 -8.78 7.73
C ASP A 292 9.89 -9.45 6.34
N GLY A 293 10.97 -9.24 5.58
CA GLY A 293 11.08 -9.75 4.22
C GLY A 293 11.21 -11.27 4.09
N ASN A 294 11.82 -11.95 5.06
CA ASN A 294 12.10 -13.40 4.96
C ASN A 294 11.17 -14.29 5.79
N LEU A 295 10.46 -13.75 6.78
CA LEU A 295 9.57 -14.52 7.65
C LEU A 295 8.15 -13.98 7.63
N LEU A 296 7.96 -12.70 7.97
CA LEU A 296 6.63 -12.13 8.18
C LEU A 296 5.85 -12.01 6.86
N ALA A 297 6.44 -11.42 5.84
CA ALA A 297 5.81 -11.24 4.53
C ALA A 297 5.45 -12.60 3.89
N PRO A 298 6.35 -13.61 3.84
CA PRO A 298 5.98 -14.94 3.36
C PRO A 298 4.87 -15.60 4.20
N LEU A 299 4.90 -15.47 5.53
CA LEU A 299 3.87 -16.06 6.39
C LEU A 299 2.48 -15.44 6.13
N LEU A 300 2.41 -14.11 6.02
CA LEU A 300 1.15 -13.38 5.90
C LEU A 300 0.62 -13.30 4.46
N LEU A 301 1.50 -13.41 3.45
CA LEU A 301 1.17 -13.25 2.03
C LEU A 301 1.36 -14.55 1.22
N SER A 302 1.63 -15.68 1.88
CA SER A 302 1.99 -17.00 1.29
C SER A 302 1.08 -17.49 0.16
N GLU A 303 -0.18 -17.04 0.09
CA GLU A 303 -1.14 -17.46 -0.94
C GLU A 303 -1.34 -16.44 -2.08
N VAL A 304 -0.78 -15.24 -1.98
CA VAL A 304 -1.42 -14.06 -2.59
C VAL A 304 -0.77 -13.58 -3.87
N VAL A 305 0.53 -13.79 -4.08
CA VAL A 305 1.21 -13.15 -5.20
C VAL A 305 2.37 -13.98 -5.75
N ASN A 306 2.08 -14.92 -6.65
CA ASN A 306 3.09 -15.53 -7.53
C ASN A 306 3.55 -14.55 -8.64
N LEU A 307 3.69 -13.26 -8.33
CA LEU A 307 4.22 -12.28 -9.27
C LEU A 307 5.74 -12.20 -9.11
N HIS A 308 6.43 -12.19 -10.24
CA HIS A 308 7.87 -11.93 -10.26
C HIS A 308 8.16 -10.54 -9.66
N PRO A 309 9.22 -10.34 -8.86
CA PRO A 309 9.54 -9.04 -8.25
C PRO A 309 9.59 -7.88 -9.26
N VAL A 310 10.09 -8.14 -10.48
CA VAL A 310 10.09 -7.16 -11.58
C VAL A 310 8.67 -6.71 -11.96
N ALA A 311 7.68 -7.61 -11.96
CA ALA A 311 6.29 -7.25 -12.23
C ALA A 311 5.72 -6.33 -11.14
N ILE A 312 6.11 -6.55 -9.88
CA ILE A 312 5.73 -5.68 -8.76
C ILE A 312 6.35 -4.29 -8.95
N ILE A 313 7.64 -4.20 -9.29
CA ILE A 313 8.31 -2.92 -9.54
C ILE A 313 7.66 -2.18 -10.72
N VAL A 314 7.39 -2.87 -11.83
CA VAL A 314 6.71 -2.29 -12.99
C VAL A 314 5.32 -1.77 -12.62
N ALA A 315 4.57 -2.54 -11.83
CA ALA A 315 3.26 -2.10 -11.35
C ALA A 315 3.36 -0.84 -10.47
N ILE A 316 4.31 -0.78 -9.54
CA ILE A 316 4.57 0.39 -8.71
C ILE A 316 4.88 1.62 -9.58
N LEU A 317 5.72 1.48 -10.61
CA LEU A 317 6.07 2.57 -11.51
C LEU A 317 4.86 3.05 -12.33
N ILE A 318 4.05 2.13 -12.86
CA ILE A 318 2.87 2.47 -13.67
C ILE A 318 1.79 3.11 -12.80
N PHE A 319 1.33 2.42 -11.75
CA PHE A 319 0.23 2.89 -10.92
C PHE A 319 0.64 4.09 -10.06
N GLY A 320 1.88 4.12 -9.57
CA GLY A 320 2.42 5.27 -8.86
C GLY A 320 2.56 6.51 -9.73
N GLY A 321 2.79 6.36 -11.03
CA GLY A 321 2.74 7.47 -11.98
C GLY A 321 1.33 8.05 -12.17
N PHE A 322 0.28 7.23 -12.07
CA PHE A 322 -1.10 7.68 -12.26
C PHE A 322 -1.71 8.30 -11.00
N TRP A 323 -1.49 7.67 -9.85
CA TRP A 323 -2.21 7.96 -8.61
C TRP A 323 -1.30 8.36 -7.44
N GLU A 324 -0.03 8.66 -7.73
CA GLU A 324 0.98 9.01 -6.74
C GLU A 324 0.98 7.99 -5.61
N PHE A 325 0.98 8.43 -4.35
CA PHE A 325 0.98 7.59 -3.14
C PHE A 325 -0.03 6.44 -3.18
N TRP A 326 -1.25 6.68 -3.65
CA TRP A 326 -2.31 5.66 -3.68
C TRP A 326 -2.03 4.57 -4.71
N GLY A 327 -1.40 4.94 -5.83
CA GLY A 327 -0.96 4.01 -6.85
C GLY A 327 0.07 3.02 -6.35
N LEU A 328 0.96 3.46 -5.45
CA LEU A 328 1.98 2.58 -4.85
C LEU A 328 1.33 1.53 -3.93
N ILE A 329 0.36 1.93 -3.12
CA ILE A 329 -0.38 1.03 -2.20
C ILE A 329 -1.17 -0.02 -2.98
N PHE A 330 -1.86 0.41 -4.04
CA PHE A 330 -2.74 -0.46 -4.83
C PHE A 330 -2.02 -1.20 -5.96
N ALA A 331 -0.72 -0.98 -6.16
CA ALA A 331 0.04 -1.55 -7.25
C ALA A 331 -0.06 -3.08 -7.30
N ILE A 332 0.09 -3.76 -6.16
CA ILE A 332 0.02 -5.22 -6.10
C ILE A 332 -1.39 -5.75 -6.40
N PRO A 333 -2.47 -5.31 -5.70
CA PRO A 333 -3.83 -5.73 -6.03
C PRO A 333 -4.19 -5.53 -7.51
N LEU A 334 -3.81 -4.39 -8.08
CA LEU A 334 -4.08 -4.07 -9.48
C LEU A 334 -3.24 -4.93 -10.43
N ALA A 335 -1.97 -5.17 -10.12
CA ALA A 335 -1.11 -6.07 -10.89
C ALA A 335 -1.63 -7.51 -10.87
N THR A 336 -2.08 -7.99 -9.71
CA THR A 336 -2.67 -9.31 -9.55
C THR A 336 -3.96 -9.45 -10.34
N LEU A 337 -4.82 -8.42 -10.35
CA LEU A 337 -6.00 -8.37 -11.20
C LEU A 337 -5.64 -8.46 -12.68
N LEU A 338 -4.69 -7.64 -13.15
CA LEU A 338 -4.22 -7.68 -14.53
C LEU A 338 -3.63 -9.06 -14.90
N HIS A 339 -2.88 -9.67 -13.98
CA HIS A 339 -2.32 -11.00 -14.19
C HIS A 339 -3.39 -12.10 -14.26
N ALA A 340 -4.38 -12.09 -13.37
CA ALA A 340 -5.49 -13.04 -13.36
C ALA A 340 -6.28 -12.97 -14.67
N VAL A 341 -6.51 -11.76 -15.16
CA VAL A 341 -7.14 -11.50 -16.46
C VAL A 341 -6.31 -12.07 -17.60
N PHE A 342 -5.02 -11.75 -17.63
CA PHE A 342 -4.13 -12.22 -18.69
C PHE A 342 -4.06 -13.75 -18.72
N LYS A 343 -4.02 -14.37 -17.54
CA LYS A 343 -4.06 -15.83 -17.38
C LYS A 343 -5.38 -16.43 -17.87
N ALA A 344 -6.51 -15.84 -17.51
CA ALA A 344 -7.83 -16.29 -17.97
C ALA A 344 -7.98 -16.16 -19.49
N TRP A 345 -7.45 -15.08 -20.06
CA TRP A 345 -7.38 -14.86 -21.50
C TRP A 345 -6.59 -15.97 -22.20
N VAL A 346 -5.37 -16.26 -21.72
CA VAL A 346 -4.52 -17.32 -22.31
C VAL A 346 -5.10 -18.72 -22.10
N GLY A 347 -5.68 -19.00 -20.93
CA GLY A 347 -6.30 -20.29 -20.62
C GLY A 347 -7.57 -20.58 -21.43
N SER A 348 -8.33 -19.55 -21.79
CA SER A 348 -9.46 -19.68 -22.71
C SER A 348 -9.01 -20.18 -24.10
N ILE A 349 -7.78 -19.86 -24.51
CA ILE A 349 -7.22 -20.24 -25.80
C ILE A 349 -6.78 -21.72 -25.81
N SER A 350 -6.29 -22.24 -24.68
CA SER A 350 -5.85 -23.64 -24.58
C SER A 350 -7.01 -24.65 -24.56
N ASN A 351 -8.12 -24.32 -23.89
CA ASN A 351 -9.28 -25.22 -23.81
C ASN A 351 -10.08 -25.36 -25.11
N GLN A 352 -9.93 -24.44 -26.07
CA GLN A 352 -10.51 -24.59 -27.41
C GLN A 352 -9.81 -25.65 -28.28
N HIS A 353 -8.64 -26.17 -27.86
CA HIS A 353 -7.85 -27.14 -28.64
C HIS A 353 -8.07 -28.61 -28.21
N SER A 354 -8.86 -28.90 -27.16
CA SER A 354 -9.06 -30.25 -26.63
C SER A 354 -10.34 -30.97 -27.07
N HIS A 355 -11.17 -30.35 -27.91
CA HIS A 355 -12.27 -31.03 -28.62
C HIS A 355 -12.01 -31.02 -30.13
N PRO A 356 -11.33 -32.04 -30.70
CA PRO A 356 -11.41 -32.26 -32.12
C PRO A 356 -12.83 -32.76 -32.45
N GLU A 357 -13.40 -32.23 -33.53
CA GLU A 357 -14.68 -32.65 -34.12
C GLU A 357 -14.71 -34.17 -34.32
N THR A 358 -15.36 -34.90 -33.42
CA THR A 358 -15.92 -36.22 -33.74
C THR A 358 -17.38 -36.02 -34.11
N THR A 359 -17.61 -35.41 -35.27
CA THR A 359 -18.89 -35.57 -35.97
C THR A 359 -18.70 -36.64 -37.03
N GLU A 360 -19.24 -37.81 -36.69
CA GLU A 360 -19.78 -38.84 -37.58
C GLU A 360 -19.86 -38.44 -39.05
N ASN A 361 -19.15 -39.20 -39.89
CA ASN A 361 -19.70 -39.53 -41.20
C ASN A 361 -19.63 -41.05 -41.36
N THR A 362 -20.66 -41.72 -40.85
CA THR A 362 -20.95 -43.12 -41.10
C THR A 362 -22.43 -43.22 -41.44
N SER A 363 -22.78 -42.96 -42.71
CA SER A 363 -23.90 -43.61 -43.41
C SER A 363 -24.25 -42.87 -44.71
N ALA A 364 -23.72 -43.37 -45.83
CA ALA A 364 -24.46 -43.61 -47.09
C ALA A 364 -23.57 -44.46 -48.01
#